data_AF-A0A9D6CJP6-F1
#
_entry.id   AF-A0A9D6CJP6-F1
#
_cell.length_a   1.000
_cell.length_b   1.000
_cell.length_c   1.000
_cell.angle_alpha   90.00
_cell.angle_beta   90.00
_cell.angle_gamma   90.00
#
_symmetry.space_group_name_H-M   'P 1'
#
loop_
_entity.id
_entity.type
_entity.pdbx_description
1 polymer ?
#
loop_
_entity_poly.entity_id
_entity_poly.type
_entity_poly.pdbx_seq_one_letter_code
_entity_poly.pdbx_strand_id
1 'polypeptide(L)'
;MPSKPTLGKSMPAKSTPARPRAPHPLLQTRRAGVLMHLTSLPSRFGNGDLGPSAYAFADWLARAGFSVWQMLPIGPVGYGDSPYSSPSSFAIEPLFLALEPLVEQGLLSASDLRLSARDATRLGEGNSDFAASRAFRMPLYAKAAAAFAARNGSRAAITREYKAFCERSAWLPAWLDFIGGSDASLRAMHSWVQFELDRQWRALRVSCMKKGIGLVGDVPIFVTADSADVRANPALFRLKKDGTPEVLTGVPPDGFSADGQLWGHPHYAWDAHAKQKFAWWTSRISCAAERFDLVRIDHFIGFVRAYEVPAGAKNARKGEWRPAPGRALLEAMSKSFDALPLIAEDLGALTPEVEALRDDFGLAGMRIVQNAFWSGKSGDMPHNHPVKSVVYSGTHDNETTAQWWQSRSPEERARFKAYAGNGAVTEAMRRIVLASPSVLAILPMQDLLGLGRVARMNLPGTATGNWTWRMADGAATAALADELRANIEAAGRL
;
A
#
# COMPACT_ATOMS: atom_id res chain seq x y z
N MET A 1 -51.27 49.69 -7.42
CA MET A 1 -51.38 48.33 -6.87
C MET A 1 -50.49 47.42 -7.70
N PRO A 2 -49.63 46.58 -7.08
CA PRO A 2 -48.51 45.97 -7.76
C PRO A 2 -48.91 44.70 -8.53
N SER A 3 -48.24 44.52 -9.66
CA SER A 3 -48.28 43.38 -10.58
C SER A 3 -47.85 42.07 -9.89
N LYS A 4 -48.66 41.01 -10.06
CA LYS A 4 -48.33 39.64 -9.64
C LYS A 4 -47.12 39.11 -10.45
N PRO A 5 -46.05 38.60 -9.81
CA PRO A 5 -45.02 37.83 -10.50
C PRO A 5 -45.47 36.37 -10.67
N THR A 6 -45.25 35.85 -11.87
CA THR A 6 -45.43 34.47 -12.30
C THR A 6 -44.43 33.55 -11.58
N LEU A 7 -44.92 32.42 -11.05
CA LEU A 7 -44.09 31.37 -10.44
C LEU A 7 -43.13 30.77 -11.48
N GLY A 8 -41.83 31.01 -11.28
CA GLY A 8 -40.75 30.42 -12.03
C GLY A 8 -40.45 28.98 -11.61
N LYS A 9 -40.43 28.10 -12.62
CA LYS A 9 -39.63 26.88 -12.82
C LYS A 9 -39.26 26.05 -11.58
N SER A 10 -39.78 24.82 -11.55
CA SER A 10 -39.41 23.74 -10.64
C SER A 10 -37.88 23.56 -10.57
N MET A 11 -37.33 23.63 -9.36
CA MET A 11 -35.99 23.17 -9.07
C MET A 11 -35.85 21.67 -9.43
N PRO A 12 -34.71 21.22 -9.97
CA PRO A 12 -34.49 19.80 -10.15
C PRO A 12 -34.55 19.09 -8.79
N ALA A 13 -35.27 17.97 -8.75
CA ALA A 13 -35.42 17.16 -7.56
C ALA A 13 -34.04 16.86 -6.96
N LYS A 14 -33.83 17.28 -5.70
CA LYS A 14 -32.70 16.81 -4.90
C LYS A 14 -32.81 15.29 -4.87
N SER A 15 -31.88 14.59 -5.52
CA SER A 15 -31.75 13.14 -5.35
C SER A 15 -31.63 12.87 -3.85
N THR A 16 -32.58 12.14 -3.29
CA THR A 16 -32.47 11.59 -1.93
C THR A 16 -31.08 10.99 -1.75
N PRO A 17 -30.35 11.30 -0.67
CA PRO A 17 -29.05 10.67 -0.45
C PRO A 17 -29.28 9.16 -0.34
N ALA A 18 -28.59 8.40 -1.18
CA ALA A 18 -28.55 6.95 -1.03
C ALA A 18 -28.13 6.65 0.42
N ARG A 19 -28.83 5.71 1.07
CA ARG A 19 -28.49 5.28 2.44
C ARG A 19 -26.98 5.02 2.50
N PRO A 20 -26.22 5.58 3.46
CA PRO A 20 -24.78 5.42 3.50
C PRO A 20 -24.45 3.93 3.49
N ARG A 21 -23.53 3.53 2.61
CA ARG A 21 -23.16 2.12 2.44
C ARG A 21 -22.52 1.60 3.73
N ALA A 22 -22.80 0.34 4.05
CA ALA A 22 -22.22 -0.32 5.22
C ALA A 22 -20.67 -0.36 5.09
N PRO A 23 -19.94 -0.16 6.21
CA PRO A 23 -18.48 -0.26 6.19
C PRO A 23 -18.05 -1.72 5.99
N HIS A 24 -16.85 -1.89 5.43
CA HIS A 24 -16.21 -3.19 5.27
C HIS A 24 -16.10 -3.95 6.61
N PRO A 25 -16.22 -5.30 6.67
CA PRO A 25 -16.19 -6.07 7.92
C PRO A 25 -14.99 -5.80 8.85
N LEU A 26 -13.81 -5.55 8.29
CA LEU A 26 -12.61 -5.19 9.09
C LEU A 26 -12.73 -3.81 9.78
N LEU A 27 -13.71 -2.99 9.42
CA LEU A 27 -13.95 -1.64 9.96
C LEU A 27 -15.24 -1.58 10.81
N GLN A 28 -15.80 -2.73 11.20
CA GLN A 28 -17.02 -2.79 12.02
C GLN A 28 -16.73 -2.89 13.53
N THR A 29 -15.56 -3.42 13.90
CA THR A 29 -15.14 -3.58 15.30
C THR A 29 -13.77 -2.99 15.52
N ARG A 30 -13.50 -2.57 16.77
CA ARG A 30 -12.21 -2.00 17.14
C ARG A 30 -11.10 -3.04 16.99
N ARG A 31 -10.05 -2.70 16.25
CA ARG A 31 -8.91 -3.58 15.95
C ARG A 31 -7.59 -2.85 16.11
N ALA A 32 -6.53 -3.63 16.30
CA ALA A 32 -5.15 -3.18 16.20
C ALA A 32 -4.43 -3.90 15.06
N GLY A 33 -3.50 -3.21 14.39
CA GLY A 33 -2.66 -3.77 13.35
C GLY A 33 -1.24 -3.24 13.35
N VAL A 34 -0.40 -3.87 12.53
CA VAL A 34 1.00 -3.49 12.34
C VAL A 34 1.25 -3.11 10.88
N LEU A 35 1.92 -1.96 10.67
CA LEU A 35 2.48 -1.60 9.37
C LEU A 35 3.89 -2.20 9.27
N MET A 36 4.03 -3.20 8.40
CA MET A 36 5.29 -3.92 8.16
C MET A 36 5.29 -4.40 6.72
N HIS A 37 6.16 -3.86 5.86
CA HIS A 37 6.24 -4.34 4.48
C HIS A 37 6.97 -5.68 4.41
N LEU A 38 6.64 -6.51 3.41
CA LEU A 38 7.28 -7.83 3.25
C LEU A 38 8.79 -7.70 3.13
N THR A 39 9.31 -6.72 2.39
CA THR A 39 10.75 -6.51 2.21
C THR A 39 11.50 -6.38 3.54
N SER A 40 10.84 -5.86 4.58
CA SER A 40 11.42 -5.61 5.89
C SER A 40 11.51 -6.86 6.77
N LEU A 41 10.93 -8.00 6.36
CA LEU A 41 11.06 -9.24 7.12
C LEU A 41 12.51 -9.77 7.08
N PRO A 42 12.99 -10.41 8.16
CA PRO A 42 14.32 -11.00 8.24
C PRO A 42 14.39 -12.33 7.45
N SER A 43 14.24 -12.28 6.12
CA SER A 43 14.49 -13.46 5.26
C SER A 43 15.97 -13.54 4.84
N ARG A 44 16.40 -14.74 4.43
CA ARG A 44 17.81 -15.10 4.17
C ARG A 44 18.42 -14.50 2.91
N PHE A 45 17.60 -14.14 1.92
CA PHE A 45 18.08 -13.84 0.57
C PHE A 45 17.87 -12.37 0.18
N GLY A 46 18.34 -11.44 1.04
CA GLY A 46 18.52 -10.02 0.73
C GLY A 46 17.31 -9.12 0.96
N ASN A 47 16.11 -9.68 0.89
CA ASN A 47 14.84 -9.01 1.20
C ASN A 47 13.91 -10.03 1.84
N GLY A 48 12.97 -9.53 2.64
CA GLY A 48 11.84 -10.34 3.07
C GLY A 48 10.93 -10.76 1.91
N ASP A 49 10.32 -11.93 2.05
CA ASP A 49 9.55 -12.64 1.02
C ASP A 49 8.38 -13.42 1.63
N LEU A 50 7.67 -14.21 0.82
CA LEU A 50 6.54 -15.06 1.23
C LEU A 50 6.98 -16.37 1.90
N GLY A 51 8.22 -16.43 2.40
CA GLY A 51 8.84 -17.60 2.99
C GLY A 51 8.59 -17.74 4.49
N PRO A 52 9.38 -18.58 5.19
CA PRO A 52 9.17 -18.89 6.62
C PRO A 52 9.02 -17.65 7.52
N SER A 53 9.78 -16.58 7.27
CA SER A 53 9.73 -15.36 8.07
C SER A 53 8.37 -14.64 8.01
N ALA A 54 7.63 -14.74 6.91
CA ALA A 54 6.27 -14.19 6.80
C ALA A 54 5.26 -14.97 7.66
N TYR A 55 5.39 -16.30 7.73
CA TYR A 55 4.55 -17.15 8.58
C TYR A 55 4.87 -16.95 10.07
N ALA A 56 6.16 -16.89 10.42
CA ALA A 56 6.60 -16.61 11.78
C ALA A 56 6.13 -15.22 12.25
N PHE A 57 6.14 -14.22 11.36
CA PHE A 57 5.59 -12.90 11.68
C PHE A 57 4.08 -12.95 11.88
N ALA A 58 3.33 -13.70 11.05
CA ALA A 58 1.89 -13.90 11.27
C ALA A 58 1.59 -14.62 12.60
N ASP A 59 2.39 -15.61 13.01
CA ASP A 59 2.29 -16.23 14.33
C ASP A 59 2.56 -15.22 15.46
N TRP A 60 3.57 -14.38 15.30
CA TRP A 60 3.89 -13.31 16.26
C TRP A 60 2.78 -12.27 16.38
N LEU A 61 2.20 -11.84 15.27
CA LEU A 61 1.04 -10.92 15.26
C LEU A 61 -0.14 -11.50 16.04
N ALA A 62 -0.47 -12.77 15.80
CA ALA A 62 -1.55 -13.46 16.49
C ALA A 62 -1.31 -13.55 18.00
N ARG A 63 -0.07 -13.89 18.41
CA ARG A 63 0.33 -13.89 19.82
C ARG A 63 0.15 -12.51 20.46
N ALA A 64 0.66 -11.48 19.78
CA ALA A 64 0.59 -10.10 20.23
C ALA A 64 -0.85 -9.54 20.26
N GLY A 65 -1.83 -10.23 19.68
CA GLY A 65 -3.22 -9.78 19.65
C GLY A 65 -3.54 -8.81 18.52
N PHE A 66 -2.64 -8.65 17.53
CA PHE A 66 -2.96 -7.90 16.32
C PHE A 66 -3.86 -8.73 15.41
N SER A 67 -4.86 -8.07 14.82
CA SER A 67 -5.78 -8.69 13.85
C SER A 67 -5.67 -8.07 12.46
N VAL A 68 -4.70 -7.20 12.23
CA VAL A 68 -4.44 -6.56 10.93
C VAL A 68 -2.93 -6.49 10.65
N TRP A 69 -2.54 -6.85 9.42
CA TRP A 69 -1.20 -6.63 8.89
C TRP A 69 -1.28 -5.74 7.64
N GLN A 70 -0.76 -4.52 7.76
CA GLN A 70 -0.69 -3.58 6.64
C GLN A 70 0.67 -3.62 5.94
N MET A 71 0.62 -3.55 4.61
CA MET A 71 1.78 -3.49 3.73
C MET A 71 1.70 -2.29 2.78
N LEU A 72 2.85 -1.88 2.26
CA LEU A 72 2.97 -0.95 1.13
C LEU A 72 2.57 -1.66 -0.18
N PRO A 73 2.55 -0.96 -1.35
CA PRO A 73 2.27 -1.60 -2.62
C PRO A 73 3.23 -2.77 -2.88
N ILE A 74 2.71 -3.86 -3.45
CA ILE A 74 3.47 -5.11 -3.67
C ILE A 74 3.89 -5.31 -5.13
N GLY A 75 3.71 -4.29 -5.97
CA GLY A 75 4.13 -4.34 -7.36
C GLY A 75 5.66 -4.36 -7.50
N PRO A 76 6.19 -4.77 -8.66
CA PRO A 76 7.63 -4.67 -8.94
C PRO A 76 8.14 -3.27 -8.61
N VAL A 77 9.22 -3.16 -7.85
CA VAL A 77 9.69 -1.83 -7.43
C VAL A 77 10.33 -1.10 -8.61
N GLY A 78 10.10 0.22 -8.66
CA GLY A 78 10.58 1.08 -9.73
C GLY A 78 11.84 1.85 -9.36
N TYR A 79 11.91 3.08 -9.87
CA TYR A 79 13.01 4.00 -9.58
C TYR A 79 13.23 4.17 -8.06
N GLY A 80 14.49 4.09 -7.64
CA GLY A 80 14.88 4.22 -6.22
C GLY A 80 14.37 3.09 -5.32
N ASP A 81 14.05 1.92 -5.89
CA ASP A 81 13.42 0.77 -5.21
C ASP A 81 12.06 1.11 -4.57
N SER A 82 11.38 2.15 -5.09
CA SER A 82 10.09 2.59 -4.57
C SER A 82 8.95 1.66 -4.97
N PRO A 83 8.13 1.18 -3.99
CA PRO A 83 6.91 0.44 -4.29
C PRO A 83 5.82 1.33 -4.92
N TYR A 84 5.94 2.67 -4.80
CA TYR A 84 5.00 3.63 -5.38
C TYR A 84 5.32 3.99 -6.84
N SER A 85 6.43 3.48 -7.39
CA SER A 85 6.85 3.72 -8.77
C SER A 85 6.84 2.44 -9.61
N SER A 86 5.92 1.53 -9.31
CA SER A 86 5.85 0.22 -9.98
C SER A 86 5.57 0.34 -11.49
N PRO A 87 6.23 -0.45 -12.34
CA PRO A 87 5.91 -0.57 -13.77
C PRO A 87 4.67 -1.44 -14.05
N SER A 88 3.97 -1.91 -13.02
CA SER A 88 2.67 -2.57 -13.16
C SER A 88 1.81 -2.39 -11.92
N SER A 89 0.55 -2.02 -12.13
CA SER A 89 -0.49 -1.96 -11.10
C SER A 89 -1.02 -3.34 -10.71
N PHE A 90 -0.64 -4.39 -11.44
CA PHE A 90 -1.20 -5.73 -11.30
C PHE A 90 -0.16 -6.78 -10.97
N ALA A 91 1.06 -6.75 -11.52
CA ALA A 91 2.07 -7.74 -11.19
C ALA A 91 2.48 -7.66 -9.70
N ILE A 92 3.00 -8.75 -9.16
CA ILE A 92 3.64 -8.82 -7.84
C ILE A 92 5.17 -8.78 -8.05
N GLU A 93 5.90 -8.07 -7.19
CA GLU A 93 7.37 -8.03 -7.21
C GLU A 93 7.98 -9.46 -7.15
N PRO A 94 8.73 -9.88 -8.18
CA PRO A 94 9.41 -11.17 -8.22
C PRO A 94 10.25 -11.51 -6.98
N LEU A 95 10.82 -10.52 -6.31
CA LEU A 95 11.61 -10.74 -5.11
C LEU A 95 10.82 -11.28 -3.91
N PHE A 96 9.48 -11.21 -3.92
CA PHE A 96 8.65 -11.82 -2.88
C PHE A 96 8.48 -13.34 -3.04
N LEU A 97 8.90 -13.92 -4.16
CA LEU A 97 8.83 -15.35 -4.38
C LEU A 97 9.85 -16.04 -3.46
N ALA A 98 9.37 -16.84 -2.51
CA ALA A 98 10.23 -17.57 -1.61
C ALA A 98 10.85 -18.78 -2.33
N LEU A 99 12.13 -19.04 -2.05
CA LEU A 99 12.89 -20.11 -2.69
C LEU A 99 12.68 -21.46 -1.99
N GLU A 100 12.41 -21.46 -0.69
CA GLU A 100 12.22 -22.67 0.12
C GLU A 100 11.06 -23.53 -0.39
N PRO A 101 9.85 -23.00 -0.68
CA PRO A 101 8.78 -23.80 -1.25
C PRO A 101 9.10 -24.40 -2.62
N LEU A 102 10.02 -23.78 -3.39
CA LEU A 102 10.45 -24.33 -4.68
C LEU A 102 11.32 -25.58 -4.50
N VAL A 103 12.05 -25.70 -3.39
CA VAL A 103 12.80 -26.91 -3.03
C VAL A 103 11.85 -28.02 -2.64
N GLU A 104 10.80 -27.71 -1.86
CA GLU A 104 9.76 -28.68 -1.49
C GLU A 104 9.00 -29.22 -2.70
N GLN A 105 8.78 -28.38 -3.71
CA GLN A 105 8.20 -28.78 -5.01
C GLN A 105 9.18 -29.57 -5.89
N GLY A 106 10.45 -29.66 -5.48
CA GLY A 106 11.55 -30.26 -6.22
C GLY A 106 11.92 -29.50 -7.49
N LEU A 107 11.56 -28.22 -7.61
CA LEU A 107 11.94 -27.36 -8.74
C LEU A 107 13.35 -26.79 -8.55
N LEU A 108 13.79 -26.68 -7.30
CA LEU A 108 15.16 -26.41 -6.89
C LEU A 108 15.65 -27.52 -5.94
N SER A 109 16.96 -27.54 -5.71
CA SER A 109 17.60 -28.40 -4.71
C SER A 109 18.08 -27.59 -3.51
N ALA A 110 18.27 -28.22 -2.36
CA ALA A 110 18.84 -27.53 -1.18
C ALA A 110 20.24 -26.95 -1.45
N SER A 111 21.02 -27.56 -2.36
CA SER A 111 22.32 -27.03 -2.80
C SER A 111 22.21 -25.72 -3.57
N ASP A 112 21.10 -25.48 -4.27
CA ASP A 112 20.87 -24.23 -5.01
C ASP A 112 20.72 -23.03 -4.07
N LEU A 113 20.30 -23.26 -2.83
CA LEU A 113 20.08 -22.19 -1.84
C LEU A 113 21.31 -21.93 -0.96
N ARG A 114 22.44 -22.58 -1.25
CA ARG A 114 23.68 -22.35 -0.51
C ARG A 114 24.27 -21.00 -0.88
N LEU A 115 24.40 -20.12 0.12
CA LEU A 115 25.07 -18.85 -0.03
C LEU A 115 26.59 -19.03 0.10
N SER A 116 27.34 -18.30 -0.71
CA SER A 116 28.76 -18.09 -0.43
C SER A 116 28.91 -17.32 0.89
N ALA A 117 30.08 -17.37 1.54
CA ALA A 117 30.32 -16.59 2.76
C ALA A 117 30.08 -15.09 2.52
N ARG A 118 30.45 -14.58 1.33
CA ARG A 118 30.22 -13.20 0.92
C ARG A 118 28.72 -12.87 0.81
N ASP A 119 27.96 -13.75 0.16
CA ASP A 119 26.52 -13.52 -0.03
C ASP A 119 25.74 -13.70 1.28
N ALA A 120 26.19 -14.58 2.17
CA ALA A 120 25.58 -14.74 3.49
C ALA A 120 25.61 -13.44 4.30
N THR A 121 26.74 -12.72 4.31
CA THR A 121 26.82 -11.40 4.96
C THR A 121 25.97 -10.37 4.23
N ARG A 122 26.09 -10.27 2.90
CA ARG A 122 25.42 -9.22 2.12
C ARG A 122 23.89 -9.37 2.07
N LEU A 123 23.39 -10.60 2.01
CA LEU A 123 21.96 -10.90 1.87
C LEU A 123 21.29 -11.20 3.22
N GLY A 124 22.03 -11.76 4.17
CA GLY A 124 21.51 -12.22 5.45
C GLY A 124 21.38 -11.12 6.50
N GLU A 125 22.21 -10.08 6.44
CA GLU A 125 22.30 -9.07 7.50
C GLU A 125 21.97 -7.66 7.01
N GLY A 126 21.47 -6.81 7.92
CA GLY A 126 21.25 -5.39 7.67
C GLY A 126 20.05 -5.07 6.78
N ASN A 127 20.14 -3.93 6.10
CA ASN A 127 19.09 -3.40 5.24
C ASN A 127 18.88 -4.27 3.98
N SER A 128 17.74 -4.06 3.34
CA SER A 128 17.38 -4.66 2.05
C SER A 128 18.38 -4.26 0.96
N ASP A 129 18.92 -5.24 0.25
CA ASP A 129 19.74 -5.04 -0.96
C ASP A 129 19.00 -5.65 -2.16
N PHE A 130 18.14 -4.84 -2.78
CA PHE A 130 17.33 -5.24 -3.94
C PHE A 130 18.18 -5.73 -5.12
N ALA A 131 19.31 -5.08 -5.37
CA ALA A 131 20.20 -5.44 -6.48
C ALA A 131 20.87 -6.80 -6.24
N ALA A 132 21.45 -7.02 -5.06
CA ALA A 132 22.05 -8.31 -4.70
C ALA A 132 21.01 -9.43 -4.66
N SER A 133 19.83 -9.14 -4.11
CA SER A 133 18.71 -10.09 -4.07
C SER A 133 18.29 -10.48 -5.49
N ARG A 134 18.15 -9.54 -6.43
CA ARG A 134 17.83 -9.88 -7.84
C ARG A 134 18.94 -10.72 -8.47
N ALA A 135 20.20 -10.32 -8.29
CA ALA A 135 21.34 -11.04 -8.86
C ALA A 135 21.41 -12.50 -8.37
N PHE A 136 21.04 -12.75 -7.11
CA PHE A 136 20.98 -14.10 -6.55
C PHE A 136 19.74 -14.88 -6.99
N ARG A 137 18.54 -14.27 -6.91
CA ARG A 137 17.27 -15.01 -7.07
C ARG A 137 16.86 -15.23 -8.52
N MET A 138 17.10 -14.27 -9.42
CA MET A 138 16.61 -14.36 -10.81
C MET A 138 17.14 -15.58 -11.58
N PRO A 139 18.43 -15.97 -11.49
CA PRO A 139 18.92 -17.20 -12.11
C PRO A 139 18.23 -18.47 -11.57
N LEU A 140 17.90 -18.48 -10.26
CA LEU A 140 17.19 -19.59 -9.64
C LEU A 140 15.74 -19.67 -10.10
N TYR A 141 15.08 -18.53 -10.33
CA TYR A 141 13.74 -18.50 -10.93
C TYR A 141 13.75 -19.03 -12.37
N ALA A 142 14.77 -18.68 -13.18
CA ALA A 142 14.93 -19.23 -14.52
C ALA A 142 15.09 -20.76 -14.49
N LYS A 143 15.94 -21.27 -13.57
CA LYS A 143 16.13 -22.71 -13.35
C LYS A 143 14.82 -23.40 -12.95
N ALA A 144 14.10 -22.85 -11.98
CA ALA A 144 12.85 -23.40 -11.49
C ALA A 144 11.74 -23.37 -12.55
N ALA A 145 11.65 -22.29 -13.34
CA ALA A 145 10.71 -22.17 -14.46
C ALA A 145 10.98 -23.22 -15.55
N ALA A 146 12.26 -23.45 -15.89
CA ALA A 146 12.64 -24.49 -16.85
C ALA A 146 12.30 -25.90 -16.32
N ALA A 147 12.57 -26.17 -15.05
CA ALA A 147 12.20 -27.43 -14.40
C ALA A 147 10.67 -27.63 -14.35
N PHE A 148 9.91 -26.56 -14.11
CA PHE A 148 8.46 -26.56 -14.17
C PHE A 148 7.97 -26.89 -15.58
N ALA A 149 8.49 -26.20 -16.60
CA ALA A 149 8.11 -26.40 -18.00
C ALA A 149 8.38 -27.83 -18.47
N ALA A 150 9.54 -28.41 -18.13
CA ALA A 150 9.90 -29.79 -18.47
C ALA A 150 8.97 -30.84 -17.82
N ARG A 151 8.34 -30.48 -16.69
CA ARG A 151 7.36 -31.35 -15.99
C ARG A 151 5.92 -31.05 -16.39
N ASN A 152 5.65 -29.88 -16.97
CA ASN A 152 4.31 -29.40 -17.27
C ASN A 152 3.68 -30.29 -18.36
N GLY A 153 2.58 -30.97 -18.02
CA GLY A 153 2.01 -32.07 -18.82
C GLY A 153 2.04 -33.44 -18.13
N SER A 154 3.04 -33.70 -17.27
CA SER A 154 3.11 -34.94 -16.46
C SER A 154 2.29 -34.88 -15.16
N ARG A 155 1.97 -33.66 -14.69
CA ARG A 155 1.19 -33.39 -13.46
C ARG A 155 -0.08 -32.59 -13.79
N ALA A 156 -1.14 -33.28 -14.18
CA ALA A 156 -2.38 -32.66 -14.69
C ALA A 156 -3.02 -31.61 -13.77
N ALA A 157 -2.87 -31.71 -12.44
CA ALA A 157 -3.43 -30.73 -11.50
C ALA A 157 -2.73 -29.37 -11.58
N ILE A 158 -1.40 -29.33 -11.44
CA ILE A 158 -0.65 -28.06 -11.45
C ILE A 158 -0.70 -27.37 -12.83
N THR A 159 -0.72 -28.17 -13.91
CA THR A 159 -0.91 -27.65 -15.27
C THR A 159 -2.25 -26.95 -15.42
N ARG A 160 -3.34 -27.51 -14.87
CA ARG A 160 -4.66 -26.87 -14.88
C ARG A 160 -4.69 -25.60 -14.05
N GLU A 161 -4.07 -25.58 -12.88
CA GLU A 161 -4.01 -24.38 -12.04
C GLU A 161 -3.24 -23.24 -12.71
N TYR A 162 -2.10 -23.54 -13.34
CA TYR A 162 -1.32 -22.56 -14.10
C TYR A 162 -2.12 -22.00 -15.27
N LYS A 163 -2.80 -22.86 -16.04
CA LYS A 163 -3.66 -22.42 -17.13
C LYS A 163 -4.79 -21.51 -16.63
N ALA A 164 -5.47 -21.90 -15.56
CA ALA A 164 -6.52 -21.11 -14.94
C ALA A 164 -6.00 -19.77 -14.38
N PHE A 165 -4.73 -19.69 -13.96
CA PHE A 165 -4.09 -18.43 -13.57
C PHE A 165 -3.89 -17.52 -14.77
N CYS A 166 -3.34 -18.04 -15.87
CA CYS A 166 -3.17 -17.27 -17.09
C CYS A 166 -4.52 -16.78 -17.66
N GLU A 167 -5.55 -17.64 -17.64
CA GLU A 167 -6.89 -17.31 -18.15
C GLU A 167 -7.60 -16.24 -17.31
N ARG A 168 -7.49 -16.27 -15.97
CA ARG A 168 -8.10 -15.24 -15.10
C ARG A 168 -7.32 -13.91 -15.06
N SER A 169 -6.04 -13.93 -15.39
CA SER A 169 -5.14 -12.79 -15.25
C SER A 169 -5.05 -11.98 -16.55
N ALA A 170 -6.12 -11.24 -16.89
CA ALA A 170 -6.18 -10.44 -18.13
C ALA A 170 -5.06 -9.38 -18.26
N TRP A 171 -4.45 -8.98 -17.14
CA TRP A 171 -3.31 -8.06 -17.08
C TRP A 171 -1.96 -8.71 -17.45
N LEU A 172 -1.87 -10.05 -17.38
CA LEU A 172 -0.61 -10.77 -17.52
C LEU A 172 0.05 -10.57 -18.90
N PRO A 173 -0.66 -10.63 -20.04
CA PRO A 173 -0.04 -10.38 -21.34
C PRO A 173 0.67 -9.03 -21.45
N ALA A 174 0.03 -7.95 -20.97
CA ALA A 174 0.61 -6.61 -20.95
C ALA A 174 1.88 -6.54 -20.09
N TRP A 175 1.89 -7.23 -18.95
CA TRP A 175 3.08 -7.34 -18.11
C TRP A 175 4.21 -8.10 -18.82
N LEU A 176 3.91 -9.23 -19.47
CA LEU A 176 4.90 -10.03 -20.20
C LEU A 176 5.47 -9.29 -21.41
N ASP A 177 4.65 -8.52 -22.12
CA ASP A 177 5.09 -7.65 -23.22
C ASP A 177 6.02 -6.53 -22.73
N PHE A 178 5.75 -5.99 -21.54
CA PHE A 178 6.57 -4.95 -20.93
C PHE A 178 7.91 -5.51 -20.44
N ILE A 179 7.90 -6.56 -19.61
CA ILE A 179 9.11 -7.06 -18.94
C ILE A 179 9.97 -7.96 -19.84
N GLY A 180 9.34 -8.72 -20.74
CA GLY A 180 10.01 -9.73 -21.56
C GLY A 180 10.18 -9.33 -23.03
N GLY A 181 9.39 -8.38 -23.53
CA GLY A 181 9.41 -8.01 -24.95
C GLY A 181 9.22 -9.23 -25.86
N SER A 182 10.16 -9.47 -26.76
CA SER A 182 10.19 -10.62 -27.67
C SER A 182 10.90 -11.87 -27.11
N ASP A 183 11.49 -11.80 -25.92
CA ASP A 183 12.21 -12.94 -25.32
C ASP A 183 11.22 -13.96 -24.73
N ALA A 184 10.99 -15.06 -25.46
CA ALA A 184 10.07 -16.11 -25.06
C ALA A 184 10.45 -16.79 -23.72
N SER A 185 11.74 -16.95 -23.44
CA SER A 185 12.23 -17.58 -22.21
C SER A 185 11.98 -16.68 -21.01
N LEU A 186 12.26 -15.38 -21.16
CA LEU A 186 12.01 -14.38 -20.13
C LEU A 186 10.50 -14.24 -19.84
N ARG A 187 9.66 -14.21 -20.88
CA ARG A 187 8.20 -14.20 -20.75
C ARG A 187 7.68 -15.45 -20.02
N ALA A 188 8.16 -16.63 -20.41
CA ALA A 188 7.76 -17.88 -19.77
C ALA A 188 8.14 -17.91 -18.28
N MET A 189 9.36 -17.47 -17.95
CA MET A 189 9.81 -17.35 -16.57
C MET A 189 8.95 -16.36 -15.78
N HIS A 190 8.72 -15.15 -16.28
CA HIS A 190 7.90 -14.17 -15.57
C HIS A 190 6.44 -14.60 -15.41
N SER A 191 5.88 -15.29 -16.40
CA SER A 191 4.53 -15.87 -16.31
C SER A 191 4.44 -16.91 -15.19
N TRP A 192 5.41 -17.82 -15.12
CA TRP A 192 5.50 -18.81 -14.05
C TRP A 192 5.76 -18.17 -12.67
N VAL A 193 6.63 -17.17 -12.58
CA VAL A 193 6.90 -16.44 -11.33
C VAL A 193 5.63 -15.78 -10.81
N GLN A 194 4.83 -15.12 -11.66
CA GLN A 194 3.57 -14.51 -11.22
C GLN A 194 2.55 -15.56 -10.75
N PHE A 195 2.51 -16.73 -11.39
CA PHE A 195 1.67 -17.84 -10.94
C PHE A 195 2.07 -18.34 -9.56
N GLU A 196 3.37 -18.57 -9.33
CA GLU A 196 3.83 -19.08 -8.04
C GLU A 196 3.72 -18.03 -6.93
N LEU A 197 3.89 -16.75 -7.25
CA LEU A 197 3.57 -15.64 -6.34
C LEU A 197 2.09 -15.65 -5.94
N ASP A 198 1.17 -15.82 -6.89
CA ASP A 198 -0.27 -15.93 -6.58
C ASP A 198 -0.55 -17.14 -5.67
N ARG A 199 0.10 -18.28 -5.89
CA ARG A 199 -0.01 -19.47 -5.02
C ARG A 199 0.50 -19.21 -3.60
N GLN A 200 1.74 -18.73 -3.48
CA GLN A 200 2.36 -18.46 -2.17
C GLN A 200 1.62 -17.37 -1.41
N TRP A 201 1.15 -16.33 -2.11
CA TRP A 201 0.35 -15.27 -1.52
C TRP A 201 -0.98 -15.78 -0.98
N ARG A 202 -1.72 -16.58 -1.77
CA ARG A 202 -2.98 -17.21 -1.32
C ARG A 202 -2.76 -18.10 -0.10
N ALA A 203 -1.66 -18.86 -0.06
CA ALA A 203 -1.32 -19.69 1.09
C ALA A 203 -1.06 -18.85 2.35
N LEU A 204 -0.30 -17.77 2.25
CA LEU A 204 -0.06 -16.83 3.36
C LEU A 204 -1.38 -16.20 3.83
N ARG A 205 -2.22 -15.71 2.89
CA ARG A 205 -3.53 -15.11 3.21
C ARG A 205 -4.42 -16.09 3.97
N VAL A 206 -4.49 -17.35 3.55
CA VAL A 206 -5.25 -18.40 4.26
C VAL A 206 -4.69 -18.65 5.67
N SER A 207 -3.37 -18.65 5.84
CA SER A 207 -2.73 -18.78 7.16
C SER A 207 -3.09 -17.61 8.08
N CYS A 208 -2.99 -16.37 7.58
CA CYS A 208 -3.38 -15.16 8.31
C CYS A 208 -4.87 -15.19 8.70
N MET A 209 -5.75 -15.56 7.76
CA MET A 209 -7.19 -15.66 8.01
C MET A 209 -7.51 -16.67 9.12
N LYS A 210 -6.87 -17.85 9.11
CA LYS A 210 -7.04 -18.86 10.18
C LYS A 210 -6.62 -18.36 11.57
N LYS A 211 -5.78 -17.32 11.61
CA LYS A 211 -5.32 -16.65 12.84
C LYS A 211 -6.14 -15.40 13.17
N GLY A 212 -7.17 -15.07 12.38
CA GLY A 212 -7.95 -13.84 12.55
C GLY A 212 -7.23 -12.56 12.11
N ILE A 213 -6.18 -12.68 11.28
CA ILE A 213 -5.41 -11.55 10.76
C ILE A 213 -5.90 -11.19 9.35
N GLY A 214 -6.41 -9.98 9.19
CA GLY A 214 -6.72 -9.38 7.89
C GLY A 214 -5.50 -8.70 7.27
N LEU A 215 -5.36 -8.78 5.95
CA LEU A 215 -4.30 -8.12 5.20
C LEU A 215 -4.80 -6.78 4.63
N VAL A 216 -4.05 -5.71 4.88
CA VAL A 216 -4.32 -4.38 4.32
C VAL A 216 -3.23 -4.05 3.30
N GLY A 217 -3.61 -3.86 2.05
CA GLY A 217 -2.72 -3.45 0.97
C GLY A 217 -2.76 -1.96 0.71
N ASP A 218 -2.10 -1.57 -0.37
CA ASP A 218 -1.93 -0.17 -0.77
C ASP A 218 -1.91 -0.02 -2.28
N VAL A 219 -2.60 0.99 -2.80
CA VAL A 219 -2.67 1.31 -4.21
C VAL A 219 -2.38 2.80 -4.41
N PRO A 220 -1.26 3.14 -5.07
CA PRO A 220 -0.98 4.51 -5.51
C PRO A 220 -2.08 4.99 -6.46
N ILE A 221 -2.62 6.19 -6.28
CA ILE A 221 -3.66 6.67 -7.21
C ILE A 221 -3.13 6.76 -8.64
N PHE A 222 -1.95 7.32 -8.86
CA PHE A 222 -1.34 7.45 -10.19
C PHE A 222 -0.48 6.23 -10.53
N VAL A 223 -0.22 6.04 -11.82
CA VAL A 223 0.61 4.93 -12.33
C VAL A 223 1.86 5.46 -13.01
N THR A 224 2.96 4.73 -12.91
CA THR A 224 4.23 5.07 -13.55
C THR A 224 4.06 5.22 -15.06
N ALA A 225 4.68 6.25 -15.64
CA ALA A 225 4.60 6.52 -17.08
C ALA A 225 5.15 5.34 -17.92
N ASP A 226 6.34 4.86 -17.57
CA ASP A 226 6.96 3.68 -18.17
C ASP A 226 6.45 2.41 -17.47
N SER A 227 5.25 1.97 -17.86
CA SER A 227 4.59 0.82 -17.25
C SER A 227 3.83 -0.02 -18.27
N ALA A 228 3.60 -1.27 -17.92
CA ALA A 228 2.69 -2.17 -18.63
C ALA A 228 1.27 -1.57 -18.73
N ASP A 229 0.84 -0.84 -17.70
CA ASP A 229 -0.48 -0.22 -17.63
C ASP A 229 -0.67 0.82 -18.73
N VAL A 230 0.26 1.77 -18.83
CA VAL A 230 0.21 2.88 -19.80
C VAL A 230 0.45 2.36 -21.21
N ARG A 231 1.43 1.47 -21.41
CA ARG A 231 1.76 0.91 -22.73
C ARG A 231 0.61 0.12 -23.35
N ALA A 232 -0.11 -0.67 -22.55
CA ALA A 232 -1.23 -1.46 -23.04
C ALA A 232 -2.54 -0.67 -23.16
N ASN A 233 -2.66 0.47 -22.47
CA ASN A 233 -3.89 1.25 -22.41
C ASN A 233 -3.67 2.76 -22.65
N PRO A 234 -2.95 3.19 -23.70
CA PRO A 234 -2.53 4.59 -23.84
C PRO A 234 -3.71 5.58 -23.91
N ALA A 235 -4.85 5.15 -24.45
CA ALA A 235 -6.07 5.97 -24.53
C ALA A 235 -6.72 6.29 -23.17
N LEU A 236 -6.31 5.59 -22.09
CA LEU A 236 -6.78 5.85 -20.73
C LEU A 236 -5.95 6.93 -20.01
N PHE A 237 -4.89 7.43 -20.66
CA PHE A 237 -3.97 8.41 -20.10
C PHE A 237 -3.87 9.64 -20.99
N ARG A 238 -3.54 10.78 -20.39
CA ARG A 238 -3.31 12.03 -21.11
C ARG A 238 -1.89 12.06 -21.67
N LEU A 239 -1.73 11.51 -22.87
CA LEU A 239 -0.45 11.39 -23.57
C LEU A 239 -0.44 12.18 -24.87
N LYS A 240 0.73 12.74 -25.20
CA LYS A 240 1.00 13.32 -26.52
C LYS A 240 1.15 12.19 -27.56
N LYS A 241 1.20 12.58 -28.85
CA LYS A 241 1.38 11.63 -29.97
C LYS A 241 2.66 10.79 -29.88
N ASP A 242 3.69 11.29 -29.21
CA ASP A 242 4.97 10.59 -28.98
C ASP A 242 4.94 9.66 -27.75
N GLY A 243 3.80 9.55 -27.06
CA GLY A 243 3.62 8.73 -25.87
C GLY A 243 4.07 9.39 -24.56
N THR A 244 4.62 10.60 -24.60
CA THR A 244 5.00 11.34 -23.38
C THR A 244 3.77 11.98 -22.71
N PRO A 245 3.76 12.17 -21.38
CA PRO A 245 2.63 12.83 -20.70
C PRO A 245 2.37 14.26 -21.21
N GLU A 246 1.10 14.60 -21.44
CA GLU A 246 0.68 15.99 -21.74
C GLU A 246 0.82 16.89 -20.51
N VAL A 247 0.47 16.34 -19.35
CA VAL A 247 0.51 16.95 -18.03
C VAL A 247 1.03 15.92 -17.04
N LEU A 248 1.67 16.41 -15.98
CA LEU A 248 2.34 15.62 -14.96
C LEU A 248 1.58 15.68 -13.64
N THR A 249 1.64 14.59 -12.89
CA THR A 249 1.09 14.50 -11.54
C THR A 249 2.01 15.16 -10.53
N GLY A 250 1.40 15.75 -9.51
CA GLY A 250 2.11 16.32 -8.39
C GLY A 250 1.16 16.90 -7.36
N VAL A 251 1.71 17.66 -6.42
CA VAL A 251 0.96 18.44 -5.43
C VAL A 251 1.55 19.85 -5.33
N PRO A 252 0.74 20.88 -5.04
CA PRO A 252 1.22 22.24 -4.90
C PRO A 252 2.18 22.38 -3.71
N PRO A 253 2.92 23.51 -3.62
CA PRO A 253 3.64 23.88 -2.42
C PRO A 253 2.78 23.82 -1.15
N ASP A 254 3.36 23.29 -0.08
CA ASP A 254 2.74 23.19 1.24
C ASP A 254 3.77 23.40 2.36
N GLY A 255 3.37 23.16 3.61
CA GLY A 255 4.25 23.28 4.78
C GLY A 255 5.40 22.26 4.83
N PHE A 256 5.37 21.22 3.98
CA PHE A 256 6.41 20.19 3.89
C PHE A 256 7.34 20.40 2.69
N SER A 257 6.86 20.98 1.59
CA SER A 257 7.64 21.30 0.40
C SER A 257 7.34 22.69 -0.16
N ALA A 258 8.33 23.58 -0.12
CA ALA A 258 8.23 24.93 -0.67
C ALA A 258 7.99 24.95 -2.19
N ASP A 259 8.41 23.92 -2.91
CA ASP A 259 8.28 23.77 -4.36
C ASP A 259 7.09 22.90 -4.79
N GLY A 260 6.36 22.35 -3.80
CA GLY A 260 5.44 21.23 -4.02
C GLY A 260 6.19 19.95 -4.35
N GLN A 261 5.49 18.93 -4.82
CA GLN A 261 6.12 17.68 -5.23
C GLN A 261 5.72 17.36 -6.66
N LEU A 262 6.70 17.19 -7.53
CA LEU A 262 6.48 16.74 -8.91
C LEU A 262 6.75 15.24 -8.98
N TRP A 263 5.70 14.44 -9.14
CA TRP A 263 5.82 12.98 -9.22
C TRP A 263 6.08 12.52 -10.66
N GLY A 264 5.65 13.30 -11.66
CA GLY A 264 6.06 13.10 -13.05
C GLY A 264 5.35 11.96 -13.79
N HIS A 265 4.22 11.47 -13.25
CA HIS A 265 3.40 10.44 -13.90
C HIS A 265 2.31 11.07 -14.78
N PRO A 266 1.72 10.33 -15.74
CA PRO A 266 0.60 10.83 -16.53
C PRO A 266 -0.68 10.93 -15.69
N HIS A 267 -1.53 11.88 -16.05
CA HIS A 267 -2.91 11.93 -15.56
C HIS A 267 -3.83 11.01 -16.37
N TYR A 268 -4.95 10.63 -15.75
CA TYR A 268 -6.00 9.83 -16.39
C TYR A 268 -6.79 10.63 -17.42
N ALA A 269 -7.10 10.03 -18.56
CA ALA A 269 -8.10 10.52 -19.49
C ALA A 269 -9.49 10.09 -18.99
N TRP A 270 -10.00 10.81 -17.98
CA TRP A 270 -11.22 10.43 -17.25
C TRP A 270 -12.45 10.21 -18.16
N ASP A 271 -12.58 10.94 -19.25
CA ASP A 271 -13.65 10.72 -20.24
C ASP A 271 -13.55 9.35 -20.93
N ALA A 272 -12.33 8.89 -21.24
CA ALA A 272 -12.10 7.55 -21.78
C ALA A 272 -12.44 6.48 -20.73
N HIS A 273 -12.06 6.69 -19.47
CA HIS A 273 -12.49 5.83 -18.38
C HIS A 273 -14.02 5.77 -18.23
N ALA A 274 -14.71 6.91 -18.31
CA ALA A 274 -16.17 6.95 -18.22
C ALA A 274 -16.85 6.19 -19.37
N LYS A 275 -16.32 6.30 -20.61
CA LYS A 275 -16.82 5.54 -21.77
C LYS A 275 -16.76 4.03 -21.58
N GLN A 276 -15.72 3.52 -20.90
CA GLN A 276 -15.60 2.12 -20.52
C GLN A 276 -16.21 1.79 -19.15
N LYS A 277 -17.06 2.68 -18.60
CA LYS A 277 -17.70 2.51 -17.29
C LYS A 277 -16.70 2.20 -16.16
N PHE A 278 -15.53 2.82 -16.25
CA PHE A 278 -14.41 2.66 -15.33
C PHE A 278 -13.85 1.24 -15.20
N ALA A 279 -14.03 0.37 -16.21
CA ALA A 279 -13.64 -1.03 -16.18
C ALA A 279 -12.17 -1.28 -15.76
N TRP A 280 -11.23 -0.48 -16.25
CA TRP A 280 -9.82 -0.61 -15.88
C TRP A 280 -9.57 -0.39 -14.37
N TRP A 281 -10.20 0.64 -13.80
CA TRP A 281 -10.07 0.95 -12.38
C TRP A 281 -10.78 -0.10 -11.51
N THR A 282 -11.96 -0.57 -11.93
CA THR A 282 -12.63 -1.69 -11.25
C THR A 282 -11.75 -2.95 -11.27
N SER A 283 -11.15 -3.29 -12.41
CA SER A 283 -10.21 -4.41 -12.52
C SER A 283 -8.99 -4.27 -11.59
N ARG A 284 -8.41 -3.06 -11.52
CA ARG A 284 -7.29 -2.74 -10.63
C ARG A 284 -7.62 -3.01 -9.17
N ILE A 285 -8.78 -2.55 -8.70
CA ILE A 285 -9.22 -2.75 -7.31
C ILE A 285 -9.63 -4.22 -7.07
N SER A 286 -10.28 -4.88 -8.03
CA SER A 286 -10.62 -6.31 -7.92
C SER A 286 -9.37 -7.17 -7.79
N CYS A 287 -8.33 -6.92 -8.58
CA CYS A 287 -7.05 -7.62 -8.47
C CYS A 287 -6.39 -7.40 -7.10
N ALA A 288 -6.45 -6.18 -6.55
CA ALA A 288 -5.96 -5.91 -5.21
C ALA A 288 -6.79 -6.65 -4.13
N ALA A 289 -8.12 -6.73 -4.28
CA ALA A 289 -9.02 -7.43 -3.35
C ALA A 289 -8.88 -8.98 -3.40
N GLU A 290 -8.32 -9.53 -4.47
CA GLU A 290 -7.90 -10.94 -4.49
C GLU A 290 -6.73 -11.22 -3.54
N ARG A 291 -5.93 -10.19 -3.20
CA ARG A 291 -4.70 -10.30 -2.41
C ARG A 291 -4.87 -9.78 -0.99
N PHE A 292 -5.69 -8.74 -0.82
CA PHE A 292 -5.90 -8.05 0.44
C PHE A 292 -7.38 -8.02 0.82
N ASP A 293 -7.66 -7.90 2.11
CA ASP A 293 -9.01 -7.73 2.63
C ASP A 293 -9.44 -6.25 2.59
N LEU A 294 -8.49 -5.33 2.71
CA LEU A 294 -8.68 -3.89 2.54
C LEU A 294 -7.51 -3.30 1.76
N VAL A 295 -7.73 -2.18 1.10
CA VAL A 295 -6.71 -1.48 0.31
C VAL A 295 -6.77 0.01 0.62
N ARG A 296 -5.65 0.59 1.07
CA ARG A 296 -5.49 2.04 1.13
C ARG A 296 -5.37 2.59 -0.30
N ILE A 297 -6.20 3.58 -0.64
CA ILE A 297 -5.98 4.42 -1.82
C ILE A 297 -5.18 5.62 -1.38
N ASP A 298 -3.93 5.66 -1.81
CA ASP A 298 -3.04 6.81 -1.64
C ASP A 298 -3.60 8.04 -2.35
N HIS A 299 -3.44 9.22 -1.74
CA HIS A 299 -3.83 10.49 -2.32
C HIS A 299 -5.29 10.54 -2.79
N PHE A 300 -6.21 10.11 -1.92
CA PHE A 300 -7.64 9.95 -2.25
C PHE A 300 -8.30 11.23 -2.77
N ILE A 301 -7.79 12.41 -2.38
CA ILE A 301 -8.21 13.70 -2.94
C ILE A 301 -8.18 13.72 -4.47
N GLY A 302 -7.28 12.96 -5.11
CA GLY A 302 -7.20 12.82 -6.56
C GLY A 302 -8.44 12.24 -7.24
N PHE A 303 -9.35 11.63 -6.49
CA PHE A 303 -10.69 11.26 -6.98
C PHE A 303 -11.69 12.42 -6.97
N VAL A 304 -11.46 13.46 -6.17
CA VAL A 304 -12.25 14.70 -6.20
C VAL A 304 -11.64 15.68 -7.19
N ARG A 305 -10.33 15.90 -7.09
CA ARG A 305 -9.56 16.80 -7.94
C ARG A 305 -8.08 16.40 -7.94
N ALA A 306 -7.44 16.50 -9.09
CA ALA A 306 -6.03 16.20 -9.27
C ALA A 306 -5.26 17.47 -9.66
N TYR A 307 -4.05 17.63 -9.14
CA TYR A 307 -3.20 18.77 -9.47
C TYR A 307 -2.36 18.46 -10.71
N GLU A 308 -2.61 19.19 -11.79
CA GLU A 308 -1.97 19.02 -13.08
C GLU A 308 -0.82 20.00 -13.24
N VAL A 309 0.40 19.48 -13.35
CA VAL A 309 1.60 20.27 -13.62
C VAL A 309 1.92 20.23 -15.12
N PRO A 310 2.25 21.35 -15.77
CA PRO A 310 2.63 21.35 -17.19
C PRO A 310 3.82 20.41 -17.48
N ALA A 311 3.78 19.71 -18.63
CA ALA A 311 4.90 18.89 -19.08
C ALA A 311 6.21 19.71 -19.20
N GLY A 312 7.33 19.10 -18.80
CA GLY A 312 8.65 19.75 -18.80
C GLY A 312 8.91 20.71 -17.63
N ALA A 313 7.96 20.83 -16.68
CA ALA A 313 8.20 21.61 -15.47
C ALA A 313 9.32 21.01 -14.61
N LYS A 314 10.10 21.88 -13.95
CA LYS A 314 11.16 21.47 -13.00
C LYS A 314 10.63 21.21 -11.58
N ASN A 315 9.47 21.78 -11.25
CA ASN A 315 8.80 21.62 -9.97
C ASN A 315 7.27 21.79 -10.14
N ALA A 316 6.53 21.64 -9.05
CA ALA A 316 5.07 21.63 -9.09
C ALA A 316 4.42 23.01 -8.93
N ARG A 317 5.18 24.10 -8.72
CA ARG A 317 4.63 25.42 -8.39
C ARG A 317 3.58 25.98 -9.35
N LYS A 318 3.64 25.61 -10.63
CA LYS A 318 2.82 26.16 -11.72
C LYS A 318 1.70 25.20 -12.17
N GLY A 319 1.28 24.27 -11.33
CA GLY A 319 0.14 23.40 -11.64
C GLY A 319 -1.22 24.02 -11.31
N GLU A 320 -2.27 23.35 -11.76
CA GLU A 320 -3.67 23.74 -11.53
C GLU A 320 -4.50 22.54 -11.06
N TRP A 321 -5.46 22.78 -10.17
CA TRP A 321 -6.43 21.74 -9.77
C TRP A 321 -7.46 21.52 -10.89
N ARG A 322 -7.64 20.26 -11.30
CA ARG A 322 -8.71 19.82 -12.20
C ARG A 322 -9.66 18.85 -11.50
N PRO A 323 -10.98 18.92 -11.78
CA PRO A 323 -11.94 17.99 -11.19
C PRO A 323 -11.71 16.56 -11.69
N ALA A 324 -12.02 15.58 -10.84
CA ALA A 324 -11.99 14.17 -11.16
C ALA A 324 -13.37 13.53 -10.90
N PRO A 325 -13.76 12.46 -11.62
CA PRO A 325 -15.10 11.87 -11.55
C PRO A 325 -15.22 10.84 -10.41
N GLY A 326 -14.69 11.13 -9.22
CA GLY A 326 -14.58 10.17 -8.11
C GLY A 326 -15.89 9.51 -7.69
N ARG A 327 -17.00 10.26 -7.67
CA ARG A 327 -18.31 9.68 -7.37
C ARG A 327 -18.73 8.63 -8.39
N ALA A 328 -18.67 8.96 -9.69
CA ALA A 328 -19.04 8.05 -10.76
C ALA A 328 -18.13 6.81 -10.79
N LEU A 329 -16.85 7.00 -10.49
CA LEU A 329 -15.86 5.94 -10.33
C LEU A 329 -16.24 4.98 -9.19
N LEU A 330 -16.46 5.50 -7.98
CA LEU A 330 -16.80 4.70 -6.81
C LEU A 330 -18.18 4.04 -6.96
N GLU A 331 -19.16 4.69 -7.60
CA GLU A 331 -20.46 4.11 -7.97
C GLU A 331 -20.31 2.92 -8.93
N ALA A 332 -19.40 3.02 -9.91
CA ALA A 332 -19.12 1.93 -10.84
C ALA A 332 -18.42 0.75 -10.13
N MET A 333 -17.40 1.03 -9.31
CA MET A 333 -16.72 -0.01 -8.52
C MET A 333 -17.68 -0.71 -7.57
N SER A 334 -18.56 0.06 -6.92
CA SER A 334 -19.56 -0.42 -5.95
C SER A 334 -20.56 -1.45 -6.50
N LYS A 335 -20.57 -1.70 -7.81
CA LYS A 335 -21.36 -2.78 -8.44
C LYS A 335 -20.68 -4.14 -8.34
N SER A 336 -19.38 -4.16 -8.03
CA SER A 336 -18.56 -5.39 -7.95
C SER A 336 -18.28 -5.82 -6.51
N PHE A 337 -18.71 -5.04 -5.51
CA PHE A 337 -18.44 -5.28 -4.09
C PHE A 337 -19.67 -4.98 -3.24
N ASP A 338 -19.96 -5.84 -2.27
CA ASP A 338 -21.00 -5.60 -1.27
C ASP A 338 -20.65 -4.38 -0.40
N ALA A 339 -19.39 -4.31 0.01
CA ALA A 339 -18.77 -3.14 0.63
C ALA A 339 -17.44 -2.87 -0.06
N LEU A 340 -17.16 -1.60 -0.40
CA LEU A 340 -15.89 -1.24 -1.03
C LEU A 340 -14.73 -1.56 -0.09
N PRO A 341 -13.72 -2.33 -0.53
CA PRO A 341 -12.60 -2.74 0.32
C PRO A 341 -11.54 -1.63 0.40
N LEU A 342 -11.95 -0.38 0.65
CA LEU A 342 -11.07 0.78 0.53
C LEU A 342 -10.93 1.55 1.86
N ILE A 343 -9.71 2.02 2.11
CA ILE A 343 -9.37 3.07 3.08
C ILE A 343 -8.96 4.30 2.27
N ALA A 344 -9.50 5.47 2.62
CA ALA A 344 -9.12 6.74 1.98
C ALA A 344 -7.92 7.34 2.73
N GLU A 345 -6.78 7.46 2.05
CA GLU A 345 -5.71 8.36 2.50
C GLU A 345 -6.16 9.80 2.24
N ASP A 346 -6.67 10.45 3.28
CA ASP A 346 -7.29 11.78 3.24
C ASP A 346 -6.49 12.83 4.02
N LEU A 347 -5.16 12.67 4.12
CA LEU A 347 -4.30 13.59 4.86
C LEU A 347 -4.07 14.91 4.10
N GLY A 348 -3.57 15.92 4.80
CA GLY A 348 -3.21 17.22 4.24
C GLY A 348 -4.41 18.16 4.00
N ALA A 349 -5.23 17.87 3.00
CA ALA A 349 -6.29 18.75 2.50
C ALA A 349 -7.69 18.14 2.66
N LEU A 350 -8.16 18.02 3.92
CA LEU A 350 -9.55 17.70 4.25
C LEU A 350 -10.45 18.86 3.83
N THR A 351 -11.06 18.75 2.65
CA THR A 351 -12.15 19.64 2.22
C THR A 351 -13.50 18.95 2.38
N PRO A 352 -14.60 19.71 2.55
CA PRO A 352 -15.93 19.13 2.66
C PRO A 352 -16.29 18.17 1.52
N GLU A 353 -15.78 18.40 0.31
CA GLU A 353 -16.01 17.53 -0.85
C GLU A 353 -15.29 16.18 -0.74
N VAL A 354 -14.06 16.17 -0.19
CA VAL A 354 -13.31 14.92 0.07
C VAL A 354 -13.99 14.13 1.18
N GLU A 355 -14.40 14.80 2.26
CA GLU A 355 -15.13 14.15 3.36
C GLU A 355 -16.47 13.59 2.89
N ALA A 356 -17.25 14.36 2.12
CA ALA A 356 -18.52 13.89 1.56
C ALA A 356 -18.33 12.68 0.65
N LEU A 357 -17.31 12.68 -0.24
CA LEU A 357 -17.03 11.54 -1.10
C LEU A 357 -16.62 10.30 -0.29
N ARG A 358 -15.77 10.45 0.72
CA ARG A 358 -15.38 9.36 1.62
C ARG A 358 -16.57 8.78 2.38
N ASP A 359 -17.40 9.66 2.95
CA ASP A 359 -18.45 9.28 3.88
C ASP A 359 -19.65 8.62 3.18
N ASP A 360 -20.05 9.14 2.02
CA ASP A 360 -21.13 8.58 1.19
C ASP A 360 -20.88 7.12 0.78
N PHE A 361 -19.61 6.76 0.61
CA PHE A 361 -19.20 5.42 0.20
C PHE A 361 -18.78 4.51 1.35
N GLY A 362 -18.98 4.91 2.60
CA GLY A 362 -18.68 4.00 3.71
C GLY A 362 -17.18 3.86 4.01
N LEU A 363 -16.32 4.72 3.46
CA LEU A 363 -14.86 4.61 3.58
C LEU A 363 -14.34 5.19 4.91
N ALA A 364 -13.26 4.62 5.44
CA ALA A 364 -12.55 5.17 6.60
C ALA A 364 -11.43 6.12 6.13
N GLY A 365 -11.30 7.26 6.82
CA GLY A 365 -10.18 8.20 6.65
C GLY A 365 -8.99 7.85 7.53
N MET A 366 -7.90 8.60 7.43
CA MET A 366 -6.66 8.37 8.17
C MET A 366 -6.34 9.49 9.16
N ARG A 367 -5.80 9.15 10.33
CA ARG A 367 -5.32 10.11 11.34
C ARG A 367 -3.90 9.77 11.75
N ILE A 368 -3.04 10.78 11.89
CA ILE A 368 -1.64 10.62 12.27
C ILE A 368 -1.43 11.35 13.59
N VAL A 369 -1.18 10.58 14.67
CA VAL A 369 -1.00 11.12 16.02
C VAL A 369 0.24 11.99 16.11
N GLN A 370 1.28 11.72 15.31
CA GLN A 370 2.44 12.60 15.25
C GLN A 370 1.97 14.05 15.02
N ASN A 371 1.08 14.35 14.07
CA ASN A 371 0.66 15.73 13.77
C ASN A 371 -0.07 16.48 14.91
N ALA A 372 -0.63 15.76 15.89
CA ALA A 372 -1.58 16.31 16.87
C ALA A 372 -1.04 17.45 17.74
N PHE A 373 0.23 17.37 18.15
CA PHE A 373 0.74 18.16 19.27
C PHE A 373 1.33 19.51 18.85
N TRP A 374 1.25 19.87 17.57
CA TRP A 374 1.72 21.16 17.07
C TRP A 374 0.91 21.72 15.90
N SER A 375 0.04 20.93 15.26
CA SER A 375 -0.76 21.44 14.13
C SER A 375 -1.72 22.57 14.52
N GLY A 376 -2.06 22.66 15.80
CA GLY A 376 -3.08 23.60 16.31
C GLY A 376 -4.51 23.21 15.93
N LYS A 377 -4.70 22.10 15.19
CA LYS A 377 -6.01 21.66 14.72
C LYS A 377 -6.62 20.68 15.71
N SER A 378 -7.82 21.01 16.20
CA SER A 378 -8.57 20.16 17.13
C SER A 378 -8.80 18.74 16.59
N GLY A 379 -9.03 18.60 15.27
CA GLY A 379 -9.27 17.31 14.61
C GLY A 379 -8.07 16.36 14.55
N ASP A 380 -6.85 16.87 14.76
CA ASP A 380 -5.66 16.02 14.83
C ASP A 380 -5.45 15.43 16.24
N MET A 381 -6.17 15.94 17.25
CA MET A 381 -6.03 15.46 18.63
C MET A 381 -6.63 14.05 18.78
N PRO A 382 -5.94 13.11 19.45
CA PRO A 382 -6.36 11.70 19.51
C PRO A 382 -7.76 11.44 20.07
N HIS A 383 -8.21 12.28 21.02
CA HIS A 383 -9.54 12.18 21.62
C HIS A 383 -10.67 12.70 20.72
N ASN A 384 -10.34 13.41 19.63
CA ASN A 384 -11.29 13.92 18.64
C ASN A 384 -11.32 13.10 17.35
N HIS A 385 -10.56 12.00 17.26
CA HIS A 385 -10.55 11.18 16.06
C HIS A 385 -11.94 10.57 15.81
N PRO A 386 -12.43 10.60 14.55
CA PRO A 386 -13.70 9.95 14.21
C PRO A 386 -13.62 8.43 14.41
N VAL A 387 -14.70 7.80 14.85
CA VAL A 387 -14.76 6.33 14.99
C VAL A 387 -14.45 5.63 13.67
N LYS A 388 -15.02 6.10 12.56
CA LYS A 388 -14.81 5.56 11.21
C LYS A 388 -13.50 6.09 10.59
N SER A 389 -12.39 5.85 11.27
CA SER A 389 -11.05 6.21 10.79
C SER A 389 -10.02 5.15 11.19
N VAL A 390 -8.87 5.23 10.52
CA VAL A 390 -7.66 4.47 10.84
C VAL A 390 -6.64 5.41 11.44
N VAL A 391 -6.25 5.17 12.69
CA VAL A 391 -5.24 5.97 13.38
C VAL A 391 -3.87 5.32 13.29
N TYR A 392 -2.84 6.14 13.09
CA TYR A 392 -1.44 5.76 13.07
C TYR A 392 -0.65 6.60 14.06
N SER A 393 0.46 6.08 14.60
CA SER A 393 1.50 6.96 15.14
C SER A 393 2.06 7.84 14.02
N GLY A 394 2.62 7.18 13.01
CA GLY A 394 3.04 7.70 11.71
C GLY A 394 2.93 6.62 10.64
N THR A 395 3.08 7.00 9.37
CA THR A 395 3.13 6.08 8.23
C THR A 395 4.58 5.75 7.86
N HIS A 396 4.78 5.10 6.70
CA HIS A 396 6.11 4.86 6.12
C HIS A 396 6.84 6.13 5.68
N ASP A 397 6.13 7.24 5.45
CA ASP A 397 6.71 8.53 5.07
C ASP A 397 7.14 9.37 6.27
N ASN A 398 6.66 9.02 7.46
CA ASN A 398 6.96 9.74 8.67
C ASN A 398 8.30 9.30 9.29
N GLU A 399 8.81 10.14 10.19
CA GLU A 399 9.86 9.72 11.12
C GLU A 399 9.34 8.59 12.00
N THR A 400 10.23 7.68 12.44
CA THR A 400 9.86 6.80 13.56
C THR A 400 9.54 7.65 14.79
N THR A 401 8.74 7.16 15.72
CA THR A 401 8.36 7.91 16.92
C THR A 401 9.60 8.35 17.74
N ALA A 402 10.64 7.52 17.80
CA ALA A 402 11.88 7.89 18.50
C ALA A 402 12.64 9.03 17.77
N GLN A 403 12.72 8.99 16.43
CA GLN A 403 13.29 10.09 15.65
C GLN A 403 12.44 11.35 15.75
N TRP A 404 11.12 11.20 15.58
CA TRP A 404 10.12 12.24 15.71
C TRP A 404 10.30 13.01 17.02
N TRP A 405 10.46 12.32 18.14
CA TRP A 405 10.67 12.98 19.43
C TRP A 405 11.91 13.86 19.44
N GLN A 406 13.01 13.39 18.84
CA GLN A 406 14.28 14.10 18.77
C GLN A 406 14.18 15.37 17.91
N SER A 407 13.30 15.41 16.91
CA SER A 407 13.12 16.56 16.02
C SER A 407 12.14 17.62 16.54
N ARG A 408 11.43 17.37 17.66
CA ARG A 408 10.49 18.34 18.28
C ARG A 408 11.16 19.43 19.11
N SER A 409 10.58 20.62 19.09
CA SER A 409 10.98 21.76 19.94
C SER A 409 10.66 21.51 21.43
N PRO A 410 11.27 22.25 22.38
CA PRO A 410 10.94 22.13 23.79
C PRO A 410 9.45 22.35 24.10
N GLU A 411 8.80 23.28 23.39
CA GLU A 411 7.37 23.59 23.55
C GLU A 411 6.49 22.43 23.06
N GLU A 412 6.78 21.89 21.88
CA GLU A 412 6.06 20.74 21.31
C GLU A 412 6.19 19.51 22.21
N ARG A 413 7.39 19.29 22.76
CA ARG A 413 7.66 18.22 23.74
C ARG A 413 6.89 18.41 25.04
N ALA A 414 6.80 19.65 25.54
CA ALA A 414 6.04 19.96 26.75
C ALA A 414 4.55 19.68 26.54
N ARG A 415 4.00 20.07 25.39
CA ARG A 415 2.61 19.79 25.02
C ARG A 415 2.32 18.29 24.89
N PHE A 416 3.21 17.52 24.27
CA PHE A 416 3.07 16.06 24.23
C PHE A 416 3.08 15.46 25.64
N LYS A 417 4.04 15.83 26.51
CA LYS A 417 4.12 15.31 27.88
C LYS A 417 2.89 15.67 28.73
N ALA A 418 2.33 16.86 28.54
CA ALA A 418 1.09 17.26 29.24
C ALA A 418 -0.08 16.33 28.90
N TYR A 419 -0.11 15.76 27.69
CA TYR A 419 -1.12 14.81 27.25
C TYR A 419 -0.77 13.34 27.59
N ALA A 420 0.49 12.97 27.35
CA ALA A 420 0.98 11.59 27.34
C ALA A 420 1.57 11.14 28.69
N GLY A 421 1.86 12.08 29.60
CA GLY A 421 2.67 11.85 30.79
C GLY A 421 4.17 11.88 30.51
N ASN A 422 4.96 11.48 31.52
CA ASN A 422 6.43 11.56 31.52
C ASN A 422 7.15 10.23 31.19
N GLY A 423 6.42 9.22 30.74
CA GLY A 423 6.98 7.90 30.41
C GLY A 423 7.82 7.88 29.12
N ALA A 424 8.27 6.68 28.73
CA ALA A 424 8.96 6.46 27.47
C ALA A 424 8.06 6.85 26.29
N VAL A 425 8.60 7.65 25.36
CA VAL A 425 7.81 8.31 24.31
C VAL A 425 7.19 7.33 23.33
N THR A 426 7.93 6.28 22.96
CA THR A 426 7.45 5.21 22.05
C THR A 426 6.31 4.41 22.69
N GLU A 427 6.43 4.06 23.96
CA GLU A 427 5.35 3.38 24.71
C GLU A 427 4.12 4.27 24.88
N ALA A 428 4.33 5.55 25.20
CA ALA A 428 3.25 6.51 25.35
C ALA A 428 2.51 6.75 24.03
N MET A 429 3.24 6.94 22.92
CA MET A 429 2.68 7.05 21.57
C MET A 429 1.85 5.82 21.22
N ARG A 430 2.39 4.62 21.44
CA ARG A 430 1.67 3.35 21.22
C ARG A 430 0.35 3.32 21.98
N ARG A 431 0.36 3.67 23.27
CA ARG A 431 -0.85 3.69 24.11
C ARG A 431 -1.86 4.72 23.61
N ILE A 432 -1.42 5.91 23.19
CA ILE A 432 -2.28 6.95 22.61
C ILE A 432 -2.98 6.45 21.34
N VAL A 433 -2.23 5.84 20.42
CA VAL A 433 -2.76 5.28 19.17
C VAL A 433 -3.79 4.18 19.47
N LEU A 434 -3.49 3.26 20.39
CA LEU A 434 -4.42 2.20 20.80
C LEU A 434 -5.66 2.77 21.51
N ALA A 435 -5.52 3.79 22.35
CA ALA A 435 -6.65 4.37 23.10
C ALA A 435 -7.60 5.22 22.24
N SER A 436 -7.18 5.66 21.05
CA SER A 436 -7.99 6.49 20.16
C SER A 436 -9.37 5.88 19.85
N PRO A 437 -10.43 6.69 19.63
CA PRO A 437 -11.76 6.21 19.22
C PRO A 437 -11.79 5.51 17.86
N SER A 438 -10.80 5.75 16.99
CA SER A 438 -10.68 5.14 15.66
C SER A 438 -10.86 3.62 15.68
N VAL A 439 -11.63 3.11 14.72
CA VAL A 439 -11.98 1.68 14.61
C VAL A 439 -10.76 0.82 14.36
N LEU A 440 -9.76 1.32 13.63
CA LEU A 440 -8.51 0.61 13.40
C LEU A 440 -7.33 1.46 13.88
N ALA A 441 -6.46 0.86 14.69
CA ALA A 441 -5.21 1.47 15.15
C ALA A 441 -4.03 0.72 14.57
N ILE A 442 -3.14 1.39 13.84
CA ILE A 442 -2.00 0.78 13.16
C ILE A 442 -0.71 1.40 13.65
N LEU A 443 0.26 0.55 13.99
CA LEU A 443 1.57 0.97 14.47
C LEU A 443 2.65 0.45 13.52
N PRO A 444 3.60 1.28 13.06
CA PRO A 444 4.79 0.81 12.36
C PRO A 444 5.60 -0.14 13.25
N MET A 445 6.13 -1.20 12.68
CA MET A 445 6.96 -2.17 13.43
C MET A 445 8.17 -1.49 14.08
N GLN A 446 8.72 -0.45 13.46
CA GLN A 446 9.80 0.37 14.01
C GLN A 446 9.44 1.01 15.36
N ASP A 447 8.19 1.46 15.51
CA ASP A 447 7.71 2.10 16.74
C ASP A 447 7.52 1.07 17.85
N LEU A 448 7.05 -0.14 17.50
CA LEU A 448 6.94 -1.27 18.43
C LEU A 448 8.31 -1.70 18.96
N LEU A 449 9.33 -1.64 18.12
CA LEU A 449 10.73 -1.93 18.46
C LEU A 449 11.48 -0.74 19.08
N GLY A 450 10.85 0.44 19.15
CA GLY A 450 11.47 1.66 19.69
C GLY A 450 12.65 2.20 18.88
N LEU A 451 12.71 1.93 17.58
CA LEU A 451 13.87 2.25 16.73
C LEU A 451 13.90 3.72 16.31
N GLY A 452 15.11 4.28 16.20
CA GLY A 452 15.37 5.65 15.78
C GLY A 452 15.47 5.85 14.26
N ARG A 453 16.14 6.93 13.86
CA ARG A 453 16.25 7.41 12.47
C ARG A 453 16.72 6.36 11.46
N VAL A 454 17.62 5.46 11.87
CA VAL A 454 18.16 4.40 11.00
C VAL A 454 17.10 3.41 10.50
N ALA A 455 15.93 3.38 11.15
CA ALA A 455 14.83 2.50 10.78
C ALA A 455 13.72 3.18 9.96
N ARG A 456 13.87 4.48 9.65
CA ARG A 456 12.87 5.20 8.84
C ARG A 456 12.73 4.54 7.47
N MET A 457 11.49 4.27 7.06
CA MET A 457 11.21 3.56 5.80
C MET A 457 11.41 4.48 4.58
N ASN A 458 10.87 5.69 4.62
CA ASN A 458 11.00 6.65 3.53
C ASN A 458 11.16 8.08 4.05
N LEU A 459 12.01 8.85 3.37
CA LEU A 459 12.08 10.30 3.48
C LEU A 459 11.56 10.94 2.17
N PRO A 460 10.31 11.43 2.16
CA PRO A 460 9.74 12.08 0.98
C PRO A 460 10.65 13.17 0.40
N GLY A 461 10.70 13.25 -0.93
CA GLY A 461 11.56 14.20 -1.65
C GLY A 461 13.01 13.75 -1.85
N THR A 462 13.39 12.56 -1.40
CA THR A 462 14.73 11.98 -1.65
C THR A 462 14.66 10.80 -2.63
N ALA A 463 15.68 10.67 -3.48
CA ALA A 463 15.69 9.68 -4.57
C ALA A 463 16.33 8.33 -4.20
N THR A 464 17.19 8.29 -3.18
CA THR A 464 17.99 7.10 -2.82
C THR A 464 18.03 6.89 -1.30
N GLY A 465 18.29 5.64 -0.88
CA GLY A 465 18.40 5.27 0.54
C GLY A 465 17.07 4.96 1.24
N ASN A 466 15.96 5.01 0.52
CA ASN A 466 14.62 4.70 1.04
C ASN A 466 14.28 3.21 0.83
N TRP A 467 13.22 2.76 1.51
CA TRP A 467 12.60 1.44 1.36
C TRP A 467 13.46 0.26 1.80
N THR A 468 14.65 0.53 2.33
CA THR A 468 15.65 -0.50 2.63
C THR A 468 15.61 -1.02 4.07
N TRP A 469 14.82 -0.44 4.97
CA TRP A 469 14.82 -0.92 6.36
C TRP A 469 14.33 -2.37 6.47
N ARG A 470 15.08 -3.18 7.23
CA ARG A 470 14.74 -4.55 7.62
C ARG A 470 14.78 -4.71 9.12
N MET A 471 13.83 -5.47 9.65
CA MET A 471 13.83 -5.90 11.05
C MET A 471 14.97 -6.90 11.25
N ALA A 472 15.70 -6.76 12.36
CA ALA A 472 16.71 -7.73 12.76
C ALA A 472 16.05 -9.08 13.13
N ASP A 473 16.73 -10.18 12.79
CA ASP A 473 16.26 -11.51 13.18
C ASP A 473 16.13 -11.61 14.71
N GLY A 474 15.06 -12.26 15.18
CA GLY A 474 14.73 -12.36 16.61
C GLY A 474 14.22 -11.08 17.29
N ALA A 475 14.14 -9.93 16.62
CA ALA A 475 13.68 -8.67 17.24
C ALA A 475 12.19 -8.71 17.67
N ALA A 476 11.35 -9.45 16.95
CA ALA A 476 9.96 -9.72 17.29
C ALA A 476 9.87 -10.79 18.40
N THR A 477 10.27 -10.42 19.62
CA THR A 477 10.34 -11.37 20.74
C THR A 477 8.96 -11.75 21.29
N ALA A 478 8.93 -12.91 21.96
CA ALA A 478 7.84 -13.38 22.79
C ALA A 478 7.40 -12.35 23.85
N ALA A 479 8.35 -11.78 24.58
CA ALA A 479 8.08 -10.81 25.64
C ALA A 479 7.44 -9.52 25.09
N LEU A 480 7.94 -9.02 23.95
CA LEU A 480 7.33 -7.88 23.27
C LEU A 480 5.90 -8.19 22.84
N ALA A 481 5.63 -9.38 22.30
CA ALA A 481 4.27 -9.77 21.93
C ALA A 481 3.32 -9.74 23.14
N ASP A 482 3.74 -10.29 24.28
CA ASP A 482 2.90 -10.36 25.48
C ASP A 482 2.63 -8.96 26.06
N GLU A 483 3.62 -8.07 26.05
CA GLU A 483 3.45 -6.66 26.42
C GLU A 483 2.46 -5.94 25.51
N LEU A 484 2.57 -6.13 24.18
CA LEU A 484 1.69 -5.53 23.20
C LEU A 484 0.26 -6.06 23.34
N ARG A 485 0.09 -7.35 23.60
CA ARG A 485 -1.21 -7.97 23.87
C ARG A 485 -1.91 -7.31 25.04
N ALA A 486 -1.21 -7.10 26.16
CA ALA A 486 -1.77 -6.42 27.33
C ALA A 486 -2.21 -4.99 27.00
N ASN A 487 -1.45 -4.24 26.19
CA ASN A 487 -1.85 -2.90 25.76
C ASN A 487 -3.08 -2.92 24.85
N ILE A 488 -3.19 -3.89 23.94
CA ILE A 488 -4.32 -4.05 23.01
C ILE A 488 -5.58 -4.47 23.75
N GLU A 489 -5.46 -5.38 24.72
CA GLU A 489 -6.54 -5.81 25.61
C GLU A 489 -7.08 -4.65 26.44
N ALA A 490 -6.19 -3.91 27.11
CA ALA A 490 -6.56 -2.74 27.91
C ALA A 490 -7.26 -1.64 27.08
N ALA A 491 -6.96 -1.55 25.78
CA ALA A 491 -7.59 -0.61 24.85
C ALA A 491 -8.88 -1.13 24.18
N GLY A 492 -9.31 -2.35 24.53
CA GLY A 492 -10.51 -3.00 23.99
C GLY A 492 -10.42 -3.27 22.49
N ARG A 493 -9.32 -3.90 22.03
CA ARG A 493 -9.02 -4.15 20.61
C ARG A 493 -8.67 -5.61 20.27
N LEU A 494 -8.86 -6.55 21.20
CA LEU A 494 -8.70 -7.99 20.97
C LEU A 494 -9.91 -8.63 20.30
#